data_AF-A0A2L0R374-F1
#
_entry.id   AF-A0A2L0R374-F1
#
_cell.length_a   1.000
_cell.length_b   1.000
_cell.length_c   1.000
_cell.angle_alpha   90.00
_cell.angle_beta   90.00
_cell.angle_gamma   90.00
#
_symmetry.space_group_name_H-M   'P 1'
#
loop_
_entity.id
_entity.type
_entity.pdbx_description
1 polymer ?
#
loop_
_entity_poly.entity_id
_entity_poly.type
_entity_poly.pdbx_seq_one_letter_code
_entity_poly.pdbx_strand_id
1 'polypeptide(L)'
;MNSASRWWLLSDLHLGLSDDDPRRPSAVLPGFLRREVLAVTGTQRHVAFVGDTFELVGLAEDESLARLESILARHVDTFRALEACAARGVQLHFVCGNHDVELARPSVAARLSALLSPGEPSRVRVHPWFLHVPRVLVAEHGHQHHALHRIPEVLRSAVNGTDELNLPPLAAWNAHPSNSRLSRAGAVARSCLASELAERRIREPAYDEMLQSESFRLALDEAAVRDLARLSRFRTVSALPRAATRMVLAAAGRRTAGEEPPAAAGRFARTLEEYGSGVSWYVSGHTHRALESELEACPTRYLNTGTWCSDVRGRGPDRLDRRAFPYAVIDVARDGATSGGLRYWRPDGGSAVPVPE
;
A
#
# COMPACT_ATOMS: atom_id res chain seq x y z
N MET A 1 20.51 -22.95 -1.54
CA MET A 1 19.65 -23.35 -0.40
C MET A 1 18.82 -22.13 -0.03
N ASN A 2 17.48 -22.20 -0.08
CA ASN A 2 16.66 -21.06 0.32
C ASN A 2 16.87 -20.80 1.82
N SER A 3 17.30 -19.59 2.16
CA SER A 3 17.34 -19.12 3.53
C SER A 3 15.92 -18.89 4.02
N ALA A 4 15.65 -19.21 5.29
CA ALA A 4 14.42 -18.78 5.93
C ALA A 4 14.34 -17.24 5.88
N SER A 5 13.12 -16.72 5.77
CA SER A 5 12.87 -15.28 5.79
C SER A 5 11.63 -14.94 6.62
N ARG A 6 11.59 -13.73 7.16
CA ARG A 6 10.44 -13.16 7.86
C ARG A 6 10.11 -11.80 7.26
N TRP A 7 8.82 -11.60 6.99
CA TRP A 7 8.24 -10.39 6.41
C TRP A 7 7.34 -9.72 7.45
N TRP A 8 7.55 -8.43 7.67
CA TRP A 8 6.63 -7.57 8.41
C TRP A 8 5.98 -6.58 7.44
N LEU A 9 4.65 -6.57 7.38
CA LEU A 9 3.91 -5.72 6.47
C LEU A 9 2.98 -4.79 7.25
N LEU A 10 3.02 -3.49 6.95
CA LEU A 10 2.20 -2.44 7.57
C LEU A 10 1.88 -1.36 6.54
N SER A 11 0.88 -0.51 6.78
CA SER A 11 0.44 0.52 5.83
C SER A 11 -0.13 1.75 6.55
N ASP A 12 -0.43 2.79 5.77
CA ASP A 12 -1.19 3.98 6.23
C ASP A 12 -0.52 4.68 7.42
N LEU A 13 0.77 4.94 7.28
CA LEU A 13 1.54 5.72 8.25
C LEU A 13 1.30 7.23 8.05
N HIS A 14 1.04 7.65 6.81
CA HIS A 14 0.77 9.03 6.41
C HIS A 14 1.79 10.04 6.98
N LEU A 15 3.08 9.69 6.91
CA LEU A 15 4.16 10.57 7.36
C LEU A 15 4.14 11.87 6.55
N GLY A 16 4.01 13.00 7.22
CA GLY A 16 3.88 14.31 6.56
C GLY A 16 2.49 14.94 6.59
N LEU A 17 1.45 14.22 7.08
CA LEU A 17 0.27 14.88 7.65
C LEU A 17 0.65 15.59 8.95
N SER A 18 -0.24 16.43 9.49
CA SER A 18 -0.01 17.09 10.78
C SER A 18 0.41 16.07 11.84
N ASP A 19 1.41 16.42 12.67
CA ASP A 19 1.86 15.62 13.82
C ASP A 19 0.77 15.46 14.90
N ASP A 20 -0.41 16.05 14.67
CA ASP A 20 -1.59 15.99 15.53
C ASP A 20 -2.36 14.66 15.43
N ASP A 21 -1.95 13.69 14.60
CA ASP A 21 -2.59 12.38 14.61
C ASP A 21 -2.52 11.78 16.03
N PRO A 22 -3.67 11.49 16.68
CA PRO A 22 -3.69 11.02 18.06
C PRO A 22 -2.93 9.71 18.32
N ARG A 23 -2.70 8.90 17.28
CA ARG A 23 -1.94 7.64 17.37
C ARG A 23 -0.45 7.83 17.12
N ARG A 24 -0.03 8.99 16.60
CA ARG A 24 1.37 9.41 16.37
C ARG A 24 2.24 8.29 15.74
N PRO A 25 1.91 7.80 14.53
CA PRO A 25 2.64 6.70 13.89
C PRO A 25 4.16 6.90 13.84
N SER A 26 4.60 8.13 13.52
CA SER A 26 6.03 8.51 13.45
C SER A 26 6.79 8.37 14.77
N ALA A 27 6.11 8.50 15.91
CA ALA A 27 6.73 8.38 17.23
C ALA A 27 6.85 6.92 17.69
N VAL A 28 5.96 6.04 17.21
CA VAL A 28 5.87 4.66 17.68
C VAL A 28 6.57 3.65 16.76
N LEU A 29 6.62 3.93 15.45
CA LEU A 29 7.30 3.10 14.45
C LEU A 29 8.76 2.74 14.80
N PRO A 30 9.61 3.66 15.34
CA PRO A 30 10.95 3.30 15.76
C PRO A 30 10.98 2.17 16.80
N GLY A 31 10.03 2.18 17.74
CA GLY A 31 9.91 1.14 18.77
C GLY A 31 9.53 -0.22 18.19
N PHE A 32 8.66 -0.24 17.17
CA PHE A 32 8.28 -1.45 16.46
C PHE A 32 9.48 -2.03 15.70
N LEU A 33 10.16 -1.21 14.90
CA LEU A 33 11.33 -1.64 14.12
C LEU A 33 12.43 -2.21 15.04
N ARG A 34 12.69 -1.57 16.18
CA ARG A 34 13.71 -2.06 17.13
C ARG A 34 13.33 -3.38 17.79
N ARG A 35 12.07 -3.53 18.23
CA ARG A 35 11.64 -4.67 19.06
C ARG A 35 11.12 -5.87 18.27
N GLU A 36 10.53 -5.64 17.11
CA GLU A 36 9.98 -6.72 16.28
C GLU A 36 10.95 -7.12 15.17
N VAL A 37 11.54 -6.14 14.47
CA VAL A 37 12.35 -6.41 13.28
C VAL A 37 13.81 -6.66 13.64
N LEU A 38 14.44 -5.71 14.33
CA LEU A 38 15.87 -5.77 14.66
C LEU A 38 16.20 -6.80 15.74
N ALA A 39 15.24 -7.15 16.61
CA ALA A 39 15.41 -8.17 17.64
C ALA A 39 15.53 -9.60 17.06
N VAL A 40 15.02 -9.83 15.85
CA VAL A 40 15.12 -11.14 15.19
C VAL A 40 16.49 -11.27 14.51
N THR A 41 17.17 -12.39 14.73
CA THR A 41 18.48 -12.71 14.14
C THR A 41 18.45 -14.07 13.42
N GLY A 42 19.37 -14.29 12.48
CA GLY A 42 19.56 -15.61 11.84
C GLY A 42 18.57 -15.98 10.73
N THR A 43 17.68 -15.07 10.35
CA THR A 43 16.75 -15.18 9.21
C THR A 43 16.87 -13.95 8.32
N GLN A 44 16.55 -14.06 7.03
CA GLN A 44 16.41 -12.87 6.18
C GLN A 44 15.21 -12.05 6.63
N ARG A 45 15.36 -10.72 6.66
CA ARG A 45 14.36 -9.82 7.24
C ARG A 45 13.89 -8.83 6.18
N HIS A 46 12.58 -8.75 6.03
CA HIS A 46 11.92 -7.85 5.07
C HIS A 46 10.87 -7.02 5.79
N VAL A 47 10.89 -5.70 5.60
CA VAL A 47 9.81 -4.82 6.03
C VAL A 47 9.17 -4.22 4.79
N ALA A 48 7.86 -4.42 4.64
CA ALA A 48 7.09 -3.87 3.55
C ALA A 48 6.09 -2.83 4.07
N PHE A 49 6.21 -1.60 3.57
CA PHE A 49 5.22 -0.56 3.74
C PHE A 49 4.24 -0.64 2.57
N VAL A 50 3.02 -1.11 2.81
CA VAL A 50 2.01 -1.47 1.80
C VAL A 50 1.15 -0.26 1.44
N GLY A 51 1.80 0.82 1.02
CA GLY A 51 1.18 2.08 0.60
C GLY A 51 0.90 3.08 1.72
N ASP A 52 0.71 4.33 1.30
CA ASP A 52 0.37 5.48 2.13
C ASP A 52 1.35 5.65 3.31
N THR A 53 2.63 5.48 2.99
CA THR A 53 3.74 5.70 3.92
C THR A 53 3.98 7.19 4.10
N PHE A 54 3.99 7.94 3.00
CA PHE A 54 4.29 9.36 2.95
C PHE A 54 3.10 10.17 2.39
N GLU A 55 3.06 11.47 2.66
CA GLU A 55 2.15 12.41 1.98
C GLU A 55 2.86 13.15 0.86
N LEU A 56 2.78 12.61 -0.36
CA LEU A 56 3.41 13.17 -1.56
C LEU A 56 2.41 13.48 -2.69
N VAL A 57 1.14 13.12 -2.53
CA VAL A 57 0.15 13.12 -3.62
C VAL A 57 -0.04 14.51 -4.25
N GLY A 58 0.00 14.54 -5.58
CA GLY A 58 -0.29 15.74 -6.37
C GLY A 58 0.82 16.79 -6.36
N LEU A 59 2.02 16.43 -5.94
CA LEU A 59 3.20 17.30 -5.99
C LEU A 59 3.97 17.10 -7.30
N ALA A 60 4.57 18.19 -7.80
CA ALA A 60 5.56 18.10 -8.87
C ALA A 60 6.81 17.33 -8.41
N GLU A 61 7.71 16.97 -9.32
CA GLU A 61 8.91 16.17 -9.00
C GLU A 61 9.81 16.86 -7.94
N ASP A 62 10.19 18.12 -8.17
CA ASP A 62 11.03 18.88 -7.25
C ASP A 62 10.34 19.09 -5.89
N GLU A 63 9.03 19.32 -5.90
CA GLU A 63 8.22 19.46 -4.69
C GLU A 63 8.12 18.14 -3.92
N SER A 64 8.01 17.00 -4.63
CA SER A 64 7.99 15.65 -4.06
C SER A 64 9.32 15.33 -3.37
N LEU A 65 10.45 15.68 -4.01
CA LEU A 65 11.80 15.52 -3.45
C LEU A 65 11.96 16.37 -2.18
N ALA A 66 11.64 17.67 -2.26
CA ALA A 66 11.73 18.58 -1.13
C ALA A 66 10.81 18.15 0.02
N ARG A 67 9.60 17.67 -0.30
CA ARG A 67 8.64 17.18 0.69
C ARG A 67 9.14 15.91 1.36
N LEU A 68 9.66 14.94 0.59
CA LEU A 68 10.22 13.70 1.14
C LEU A 68 11.34 14.00 2.14
N GLU A 69 12.29 14.86 1.76
CA GLU A 69 13.38 15.27 2.65
C GLU A 69 12.87 15.99 3.90
N SER A 70 11.89 16.88 3.74
CA SER A 70 11.26 17.58 4.87
C SER A 70 10.59 16.61 5.84
N ILE A 71 9.89 15.60 5.33
CA ILE A 71 9.23 14.56 6.15
C ILE A 71 10.29 13.78 6.95
N LEU A 72 11.35 13.31 6.29
CA LEU A 72 12.41 12.56 6.96
C LEU A 72 13.16 13.40 7.99
N ALA A 73 13.44 14.67 7.68
CA ALA A 73 14.06 15.62 8.61
C ALA A 73 13.16 15.94 9.82
N ARG A 74 11.83 15.93 9.66
CA ARG A 74 10.88 16.12 10.75
C ARG A 74 10.77 14.89 11.65
N HIS A 75 10.89 13.68 11.08
CA HIS A 75 10.74 12.42 11.79
C HIS A 75 12.08 11.69 11.98
N VAL A 76 13.07 12.39 12.55
CA VAL A 76 14.46 11.92 12.69
C VAL A 76 14.57 10.53 13.33
N ASP A 77 13.78 10.23 14.35
CA ASP A 77 13.84 8.93 15.03
C ASP A 77 13.33 7.78 14.16
N THR A 78 12.31 8.04 13.32
CA THR A 78 11.83 7.08 12.31
C THR A 78 12.88 6.89 11.24
N PHE A 79 13.44 7.98 10.72
CA PHE A 79 14.51 7.92 9.72
C PHE A 79 15.71 7.10 10.21
N ARG A 80 16.24 7.41 11.40
CA ARG A 80 17.34 6.65 12.02
C ARG A 80 17.01 5.18 12.25
N ALA A 81 15.76 4.85 12.59
CA ALA A 81 15.34 3.46 12.78
C ALA A 81 15.30 2.70 11.45
N LEU A 82 14.85 3.33 10.36
CA LEU A 82 14.87 2.76 9.01
C LEU A 82 16.31 2.58 8.50
N GLU A 83 17.18 3.58 8.67
CA GLU A 83 18.61 3.46 8.36
C GLU A 83 19.25 2.30 9.14
N ALA A 84 18.96 2.19 10.44
CA ALA A 84 19.48 1.11 11.27
C ALA A 84 18.99 -0.28 10.85
N CYS A 85 17.78 -0.38 10.26
CA CYS A 85 17.29 -1.60 9.62
C CYS A 85 18.10 -1.92 8.38
N ALA A 86 18.22 -0.98 7.44
CA ALA A 86 18.97 -1.18 6.20
C ALA A 86 20.44 -1.54 6.46
N ALA A 87 21.11 -0.82 7.37
CA ALA A 87 22.49 -1.07 7.78
C ALA A 87 22.70 -2.44 8.44
N ARG A 88 21.66 -3.05 9.01
CA ARG A 88 21.67 -4.42 9.55
C ARG A 88 21.20 -5.47 8.54
N GLY A 89 21.16 -5.12 7.26
CA GLY A 89 20.81 -6.01 6.16
C GLY A 89 19.32 -6.33 6.05
N VAL A 90 18.43 -5.59 6.73
CA VAL A 90 16.99 -5.69 6.51
C VAL A 90 16.66 -5.09 5.15
N GLN A 91 15.88 -5.81 4.34
CA GLN A 91 15.37 -5.30 3.07
C GLN A 91 14.11 -4.47 3.33
N LEU A 92 14.12 -3.20 2.94
CA LEU A 92 12.98 -2.30 3.02
C LEU A 92 12.28 -2.26 1.65
N HIS A 93 10.96 -2.45 1.68
CA HIS A 93 10.08 -2.40 0.53
C HIS A 93 9.02 -1.32 0.75
N PHE A 94 8.84 -0.44 -0.22
CA PHE A 94 7.81 0.60 -0.21
C PHE A 94 6.89 0.38 -1.41
N VAL A 95 5.70 -0.15 -1.18
CA VAL A 95 4.65 -0.23 -2.20
C VAL A 95 3.97 1.13 -2.24
N CYS A 96 3.74 1.68 -3.44
CA CYS A 96 3.07 2.96 -3.57
C CYS A 96 1.58 2.82 -3.28
N GLY A 97 1.04 3.77 -2.51
CA GLY A 97 -0.37 3.96 -2.28
C GLY A 97 -0.92 5.14 -3.08
N ASN A 98 -2.12 5.61 -2.69
CA ASN A 98 -2.73 6.76 -3.36
C ASN A 98 -2.33 8.10 -2.74
N HIS A 99 -1.73 8.12 -1.56
CA HIS A 99 -1.16 9.33 -0.93
C HIS A 99 0.32 9.54 -1.24
N ASP A 100 1.03 8.50 -1.69
CA ASP A 100 2.45 8.55 -2.05
C ASP A 100 2.74 7.97 -3.44
N VAL A 101 1.81 8.11 -4.38
CA VAL A 101 2.02 7.64 -5.77
C VAL A 101 3.25 8.28 -6.43
N GLU A 102 3.60 9.51 -6.04
CA GLU A 102 4.80 10.20 -6.53
C GLU A 102 6.11 9.52 -6.11
N LEU A 103 6.07 8.63 -5.12
CA LEU A 103 7.21 7.78 -4.75
C LEU A 103 7.63 6.86 -5.91
N ALA A 104 6.72 6.54 -6.83
CA ALA A 104 7.01 5.74 -8.02
C ALA A 104 8.01 6.44 -8.96
N ARG A 105 8.14 7.77 -8.93
CA ARG A 105 9.06 8.51 -9.80
C ARG A 105 10.51 8.05 -9.57
N PRO A 106 11.29 7.77 -10.63
CA PRO A 106 12.65 7.25 -10.48
C PRO A 106 13.57 8.10 -9.59
N SER A 107 13.49 9.43 -9.71
CA SER A 107 14.29 10.37 -8.91
C SER A 107 13.91 10.33 -7.42
N VAL A 108 12.61 10.31 -7.10
CA VAL A 108 12.09 10.24 -5.73
C VAL A 108 12.44 8.90 -5.09
N ALA A 109 12.26 7.79 -5.81
CA ALA A 109 12.65 6.46 -5.36
C ALA A 109 14.16 6.36 -5.11
N ALA A 110 14.98 6.83 -6.06
CA ALA A 110 16.43 6.85 -5.93
C ALA A 110 16.89 7.71 -4.74
N ARG A 111 16.23 8.85 -4.52
CA ARG A 111 16.52 9.73 -3.38
C ARG A 111 16.20 9.04 -2.05
N LEU A 112 15.05 8.37 -1.92
CA LEU A 112 14.71 7.59 -0.74
C LEU A 112 15.77 6.51 -0.44
N SER A 113 16.18 5.74 -1.46
CA SER A 113 17.21 4.70 -1.30
C SER A 113 18.56 5.28 -0.90
N ALA A 114 18.97 6.40 -1.50
CA ALA A 114 20.23 7.07 -1.15
C ALA A 114 20.24 7.63 0.27
N LEU A 115 19.09 8.12 0.76
CA LEU A 115 18.96 8.62 2.13
C LEU A 115 18.97 7.48 3.16
N LEU A 116 18.26 6.38 2.89
CA LEU A 116 18.10 5.29 3.87
C LEU A 116 19.22 4.24 3.85
N SER A 117 19.91 4.08 2.73
CA SER A 117 20.97 3.06 2.57
C SER A 117 22.05 3.52 1.56
N PRO A 118 22.81 4.58 1.87
CA PRO A 118 23.77 5.17 0.93
C PRO A 118 24.85 4.18 0.47
N GLY A 119 25.28 3.26 1.34
CA GLY A 119 26.30 2.26 1.02
C GLY A 119 25.79 1.04 0.26
N GLU A 120 24.48 0.77 0.30
CA GLU A 120 23.85 -0.35 -0.41
C GLU A 120 22.41 0.03 -0.82
N PRO A 121 22.23 0.89 -1.84
CA PRO A 121 20.91 1.43 -2.19
C PRO A 121 19.86 0.37 -2.54
N SER A 122 20.30 -0.82 -2.99
CA SER A 122 19.43 -1.96 -3.31
C SER A 122 18.69 -2.54 -2.09
N ARG A 123 19.08 -2.18 -0.86
CA ARG A 123 18.37 -2.49 0.39
C ARG A 123 17.03 -1.78 0.52
N VAL A 124 16.79 -0.76 -0.30
CA VAL A 124 15.55 0.00 -0.32
C VAL A 124 14.95 -0.11 -1.71
N ARG A 125 13.76 -0.71 -1.79
CA ARG A 125 13.06 -0.95 -3.06
C ARG A 125 11.71 -0.28 -3.03
N VAL A 126 11.44 0.55 -4.04
CA VAL A 126 10.12 1.08 -4.31
C VAL A 126 9.41 0.17 -5.31
N HIS A 127 8.14 -0.11 -5.04
CA HIS A 127 7.25 -0.91 -5.87
C HIS A 127 6.11 0.01 -6.34
N PRO A 128 6.15 0.52 -7.58
CA PRO A 128 5.13 1.43 -8.11
C PRO A 128 3.72 0.85 -8.04
N TRP A 129 3.60 -0.45 -8.30
CA TRP A 129 2.30 -1.09 -8.50
C TRP A 129 1.98 -2.07 -7.38
N PHE A 130 2.73 -3.17 -7.31
CA PHE A 130 2.66 -4.13 -6.22
C PHE A 130 4.02 -4.80 -5.98
N LEU A 131 4.14 -5.41 -4.82
CA LEU A 131 5.23 -6.31 -4.46
C LEU A 131 4.78 -7.74 -4.75
N HIS A 132 5.58 -8.48 -5.52
CA HIS A 132 5.40 -9.91 -5.73
C HIS A 132 6.63 -10.66 -5.20
N VAL A 133 6.37 -11.69 -4.40
CA VAL A 133 7.36 -12.65 -3.91
C VAL A 133 6.90 -14.02 -4.36
N PRO A 134 7.58 -14.64 -5.36
CA PRO A 134 7.11 -15.86 -6.00
C PRO A 134 6.70 -16.94 -5.00
N ARG A 135 5.48 -17.48 -5.15
CA ARG A 135 4.85 -18.51 -4.30
C ARG A 135 4.58 -18.11 -2.84
N VAL A 136 5.08 -16.96 -2.39
CA VAL A 136 4.93 -16.49 -1.02
C VAL A 136 3.78 -15.50 -0.92
N LEU A 137 3.92 -14.31 -1.51
CA LEU A 137 2.95 -13.24 -1.33
C LEU A 137 2.85 -12.30 -2.53
N VAL A 138 1.69 -11.67 -2.64
CA VAL A 138 1.51 -10.38 -3.32
C VAL A 138 1.09 -9.33 -2.28
N ALA A 139 1.61 -8.11 -2.40
CA ALA A 139 1.18 -6.98 -1.57
C ALA A 139 0.90 -5.73 -2.40
N GLU A 140 -0.30 -5.17 -2.24
CA GLU A 140 -0.77 -3.96 -2.95
C GLU A 140 -1.58 -3.05 -2.04
N HIS A 141 -1.63 -1.76 -2.34
CA HIS A 141 -2.34 -0.79 -1.49
C HIS A 141 -3.86 -0.72 -1.75
N GLY A 142 -4.39 -1.41 -2.77
CA GLY A 142 -5.83 -1.43 -3.11
C GLY A 142 -6.24 -0.42 -4.16
N HIS A 143 -5.34 0.45 -4.60
CA HIS A 143 -5.56 1.38 -5.71
C HIS A 143 -5.65 0.64 -7.07
N GLN A 144 -5.36 -0.66 -7.14
CA GLN A 144 -5.59 -1.41 -8.36
C GLN A 144 -7.08 -1.76 -8.52
N HIS A 145 -7.74 -2.12 -7.42
CA HIS A 145 -9.03 -2.79 -7.52
C HIS A 145 -10.21 -2.07 -6.92
N HIS A 146 -9.97 -1.13 -6.01
CA HIS A 146 -11.04 -0.35 -5.42
C HIS A 146 -11.34 0.86 -6.32
N ALA A 147 -12.49 0.85 -7.00
CA ALA A 147 -12.85 1.88 -7.99
C ALA A 147 -12.63 3.33 -7.49
N LEU A 148 -12.99 3.64 -6.24
CA LEU A 148 -12.85 5.01 -5.70
C LEU A 148 -11.41 5.48 -5.42
N HIS A 149 -10.46 4.54 -5.40
CA HIS A 149 -9.04 4.79 -5.16
C HIS A 149 -8.20 4.39 -6.36
N ARG A 150 -8.84 4.09 -7.51
CA ARG A 150 -8.13 3.53 -8.64
C ARG A 150 -7.22 4.54 -9.32
N ILE A 151 -5.98 4.14 -9.55
CA ILE A 151 -4.97 4.88 -10.32
C ILE A 151 -4.58 4.01 -11.53
N PRO A 152 -5.29 4.12 -12.66
CA PRO A 152 -5.08 3.21 -13.80
C PRO A 152 -3.67 3.27 -14.37
N GLU A 153 -3.10 4.48 -14.46
CA GLU A 153 -1.84 4.76 -15.14
C GLU A 153 -0.64 4.84 -14.18
N VAL A 154 -0.67 4.13 -13.04
CA VAL A 154 0.38 4.20 -12.01
C VAL A 154 1.79 3.94 -12.54
N LEU A 155 1.94 3.10 -13.58
CA LEU A 155 3.23 2.82 -14.20
C LEU A 155 3.80 3.99 -15.02
N ARG A 156 2.96 4.94 -15.47
CA ARG A 156 3.45 6.10 -16.22
C ARG A 156 4.35 6.99 -15.38
N SER A 157 3.97 7.23 -14.12
CA SER A 157 4.81 7.99 -13.19
C SER A 157 6.13 7.28 -12.89
N ALA A 158 6.12 5.94 -12.90
CA ALA A 158 7.32 5.14 -12.70
C ALA A 158 8.30 5.18 -13.88
N VAL A 159 7.78 5.31 -15.11
CA VAL A 159 8.61 5.25 -16.33
C VAL A 159 9.03 6.65 -16.81
N ASN A 160 8.08 7.58 -16.92
CA ASN A 160 8.34 8.89 -17.50
C ASN A 160 8.80 9.93 -16.48
N GLY A 161 8.49 9.74 -15.19
CA GLY A 161 8.91 10.63 -14.11
C GLY A 161 8.33 12.04 -14.14
N THR A 162 7.70 12.48 -15.22
CA THR A 162 7.13 13.83 -15.43
C THR A 162 5.61 13.85 -15.48
N ASP A 163 4.97 12.69 -15.73
CA ASP A 163 3.52 12.61 -15.91
C ASP A 163 2.80 12.87 -14.57
N GLU A 164 1.96 13.91 -14.54
CA GLU A 164 1.03 14.14 -13.44
C GLU A 164 -0.10 13.10 -13.48
N LEU A 165 -0.35 12.46 -12.34
CA LEU A 165 -1.48 11.55 -12.20
C LEU A 165 -2.72 12.28 -11.74
N ASN A 166 -3.84 11.99 -12.39
CA ASN A 166 -5.12 12.48 -11.92
C ASN A 166 -5.46 11.83 -10.58
N LEU A 167 -5.84 12.65 -9.60
CA LEU A 167 -6.29 12.18 -8.29
C LEU A 167 -7.48 11.22 -8.45
N PRO A 168 -7.53 10.13 -7.67
CA PRO A 168 -8.73 9.31 -7.57
C PRO A 168 -9.94 10.11 -7.06
N PRO A 169 -11.18 9.69 -7.37
CA PRO A 169 -12.38 10.47 -7.04
C PRO A 169 -12.50 10.84 -5.56
N LEU A 170 -12.16 9.93 -4.65
CA LEU A 170 -12.25 10.22 -3.21
C LEU A 170 -11.12 11.17 -2.75
N ALA A 171 -9.92 11.05 -3.31
CA ALA A 171 -8.82 11.97 -3.05
C ALA A 171 -9.16 13.39 -3.55
N ALA A 172 -9.74 13.50 -4.75
CA ALA A 172 -10.20 14.78 -5.31
C ALA A 172 -11.26 15.48 -4.44
N TRP A 173 -12.14 14.72 -3.79
CA TRP A 173 -13.09 15.26 -2.82
C TRP A 173 -12.37 15.87 -1.62
N ASN A 174 -11.38 15.18 -1.04
CA ASN A 174 -10.68 15.61 0.17
C ASN A 174 -9.68 16.74 -0.08
N ALA A 175 -8.98 16.73 -1.21
CA ALA A 175 -7.99 17.73 -1.57
C ALA A 175 -8.60 19.09 -1.97
N HIS A 176 -9.89 19.14 -2.31
CA HIS A 176 -10.49 20.39 -2.81
C HIS A 176 -10.68 21.42 -1.68
N PRO A 177 -10.09 22.63 -1.78
CA PRO A 177 -10.01 23.60 -0.68
C PRO A 177 -11.34 24.30 -0.34
N SER A 178 -12.43 23.94 -1.02
CA SER A 178 -13.72 24.63 -0.89
C SER A 178 -14.61 23.92 0.11
N ASN A 179 -15.24 24.69 1.01
CA ASN A 179 -16.29 24.18 1.90
C ASN A 179 -17.61 23.89 1.17
N SER A 180 -17.75 24.30 -0.10
CA SER A 180 -18.95 24.05 -0.90
C SER A 180 -19.04 22.60 -1.37
N ARG A 181 -20.11 21.91 -0.96
CA ARG A 181 -20.40 20.53 -1.39
C ARG A 181 -20.56 20.41 -2.90
N LEU A 182 -21.10 21.43 -3.57
CA LEU A 182 -21.28 21.43 -5.03
C LEU A 182 -19.94 21.50 -5.76
N SER A 183 -19.02 22.36 -5.30
CA SER A 183 -17.69 22.49 -5.89
C SER A 183 -16.88 21.20 -5.74
N ARG A 184 -16.92 20.59 -4.54
CA ARG A 184 -16.27 19.29 -4.29
C ARG A 184 -16.88 18.18 -5.13
N ALA A 185 -18.21 18.15 -5.31
CA ALA A 185 -18.88 17.18 -6.18
C ALA A 185 -18.48 17.34 -7.65
N GLY A 186 -18.33 18.58 -8.13
CA GLY A 186 -17.79 18.85 -9.46
C GLY A 186 -16.35 18.34 -9.64
N ALA A 187 -15.52 18.41 -8.60
CA ALA A 187 -14.16 17.86 -8.62
C ALA A 187 -14.14 16.34 -8.74
N VAL A 188 -15.01 15.66 -7.97
CA VAL A 188 -15.22 14.21 -8.08
C VAL A 188 -15.65 13.81 -9.48
N ALA A 189 -16.60 14.54 -10.08
CA ALA A 189 -17.06 14.25 -11.43
C ALA A 189 -15.94 14.39 -12.48
N ARG A 190 -15.12 15.45 -12.39
CA ARG A 190 -13.94 15.63 -13.26
C ARG A 190 -12.92 14.50 -13.07
N SER A 191 -12.63 14.13 -11.83
CA SER A 191 -11.73 13.02 -11.51
C SER A 191 -12.27 11.69 -12.07
N CYS A 192 -13.56 11.39 -11.95
CA CYS A 192 -14.16 10.20 -12.57
C CYS A 192 -13.96 10.16 -14.10
N LEU A 193 -14.18 11.29 -14.79
CA LEU A 193 -13.95 11.38 -16.23
C LEU A 193 -12.47 11.18 -16.58
N ALA A 194 -11.57 11.78 -15.81
CA ALA A 194 -10.13 11.61 -15.99
C ALA A 194 -9.71 10.15 -15.78
N SER A 195 -10.24 9.47 -14.75
CA SER A 195 -10.03 8.04 -14.53
C SER A 195 -10.54 7.20 -15.70
N GLU A 196 -11.70 7.54 -16.29
CA GLU A 196 -12.20 6.81 -17.47
C GLU A 196 -11.31 7.00 -18.71
N LEU A 197 -10.76 8.19 -18.93
CA LEU A 197 -9.79 8.43 -20.00
C LEU A 197 -8.49 7.67 -19.76
N ALA A 198 -8.00 7.64 -18.52
CA ALA A 198 -6.84 6.85 -18.12
C ALA A 198 -7.06 5.34 -18.40
N GLU A 199 -8.25 4.82 -18.11
CA GLU A 199 -8.63 3.43 -18.41
C GLU A 199 -8.66 3.07 -19.90
N ARG A 200 -8.80 4.07 -20.78
CA ARG A 200 -8.67 3.87 -22.22
C ARG A 200 -7.20 3.79 -22.62
N ARG A 201 -6.37 4.70 -22.07
CA ARG A 201 -4.93 4.75 -22.34
C ARG A 201 -4.16 3.52 -21.88
N ILE A 202 -4.56 2.89 -20.77
CA ILE A 202 -3.92 1.62 -20.33
C ILE A 202 -4.12 0.45 -21.33
N ARG A 203 -4.97 0.63 -22.35
CA ARG A 203 -5.22 -0.37 -23.41
C ARG A 203 -4.53 -0.02 -24.72
N GLU A 204 -3.85 1.11 -24.77
CA GLU A 204 -3.07 1.50 -25.93
C GLU A 204 -1.75 0.73 -25.94
N PRO A 205 -1.20 0.39 -27.13
CA PRO A 205 0.05 -0.37 -27.23
C PRO A 205 1.22 0.23 -26.45
N ALA A 206 1.28 1.56 -26.32
CA ALA A 206 2.32 2.24 -25.56
C ALA A 206 2.33 1.84 -24.06
N TYR A 207 1.18 1.52 -23.48
CA TYR A 207 1.11 1.05 -22.10
C TYR A 207 1.49 -0.44 -21.97
N ASP A 208 1.29 -1.23 -23.03
CA ASP A 208 1.72 -2.64 -23.06
C ASP A 208 3.25 -2.78 -22.94
N GLU A 209 4.03 -1.83 -23.47
CA GLU A 209 5.49 -1.78 -23.30
C GLU A 209 5.88 -1.56 -21.82
N MET A 210 5.16 -0.69 -21.11
CA MET A 210 5.37 -0.47 -19.67
C MET A 210 5.01 -1.73 -18.87
N LEU A 211 3.91 -2.40 -19.22
CA LEU A 211 3.51 -3.67 -18.62
C LEU A 211 4.52 -4.79 -18.86
N GLN A 212 5.15 -4.81 -20.04
CA GLN A 212 6.23 -5.73 -20.35
C GLN A 212 7.48 -5.45 -19.50
N SER A 213 7.89 -4.18 -19.36
CA SER A 213 9.00 -3.85 -18.45
C SER A 213 8.68 -4.26 -17.01
N GLU A 214 7.44 -4.07 -16.59
CA GLU A 214 6.98 -4.40 -15.25
C GLU A 214 6.90 -5.91 -14.99
N SER A 215 6.62 -6.72 -16.02
CA SER A 215 6.61 -8.19 -15.88
C SER A 215 8.00 -8.75 -15.53
N PHE A 216 9.06 -8.19 -16.09
CA PHE A 216 10.43 -8.53 -15.71
C PHE A 216 10.73 -8.19 -14.25
N ARG A 217 10.28 -7.01 -13.78
CA ARG A 217 10.46 -6.58 -12.38
C ARG A 217 9.72 -7.48 -11.40
N LEU A 218 8.52 -7.90 -11.78
CA LEU A 218 7.66 -8.76 -10.96
C LEU A 218 8.02 -10.25 -11.08
N ALA A 219 8.87 -10.63 -12.04
CA ALA A 219 9.13 -12.03 -12.40
C ALA A 219 7.83 -12.80 -12.66
N LEU A 220 6.94 -12.20 -13.44
CA LEU A 220 5.66 -12.75 -13.86
C LEU A 220 5.59 -12.85 -15.39
N ASP A 221 4.71 -13.73 -15.86
CA ASP A 221 4.39 -13.79 -17.28
C ASP A 221 3.76 -12.46 -17.77
N GLU A 222 4.10 -12.06 -19.00
CA GLU A 222 3.64 -10.81 -19.59
C GLU A 222 2.12 -10.79 -19.79
N ALA A 223 1.51 -11.92 -20.17
CA ALA A 223 0.06 -12.04 -20.28
C ALA A 223 -0.60 -12.00 -18.90
N ALA A 224 -0.01 -12.63 -17.89
CA ALA A 224 -0.47 -12.50 -16.50
C ALA A 224 -0.53 -11.04 -16.06
N VAL A 225 0.54 -10.28 -16.25
CA VAL A 225 0.61 -8.86 -15.89
C VAL A 225 -0.43 -8.02 -16.64
N ARG A 226 -0.66 -8.28 -17.94
CA ARG A 226 -1.72 -7.61 -18.70
C ARG A 226 -3.11 -7.92 -18.15
N ASP A 227 -3.39 -9.17 -17.82
CA ASP A 227 -4.69 -9.54 -17.28
C ASP A 227 -4.91 -8.93 -15.90
N LEU A 228 -3.89 -8.91 -15.04
CA LEU A 228 -3.92 -8.21 -13.75
C LEU A 228 -4.19 -6.71 -13.91
N ALA A 229 -3.58 -6.04 -14.91
CA ALA A 229 -3.86 -4.63 -15.21
C ALA A 229 -5.31 -4.39 -15.63
N ARG A 230 -5.94 -5.39 -16.26
CA ARG A 230 -7.31 -5.36 -16.80
C ARG A 230 -8.37 -5.88 -15.83
N LEU A 231 -7.97 -6.51 -14.71
CA LEU A 231 -8.86 -7.17 -13.73
C LEU A 231 -9.87 -6.23 -13.09
N SER A 232 -9.52 -4.95 -12.94
CA SER A 232 -10.43 -3.94 -12.44
C SER A 232 -10.66 -2.88 -13.49
N ARG A 233 -11.93 -2.54 -13.68
CA ARG A 233 -12.37 -1.48 -14.59
C ARG A 233 -13.08 -0.43 -13.78
N PHE A 234 -12.54 0.78 -13.77
CA PHE A 234 -13.28 1.96 -13.39
C PHE A 234 -14.30 2.27 -14.48
N ARG A 235 -15.56 2.44 -14.09
CA ARG A 235 -16.61 2.99 -14.95
C ARG A 235 -17.26 4.14 -14.19
N THR A 236 -17.34 5.30 -14.81
CA THR A 236 -17.94 6.50 -14.21
C THR A 236 -19.34 6.23 -13.68
N VAL A 237 -20.14 5.47 -14.44
CA VAL A 237 -21.52 5.08 -14.08
C VAL A 237 -21.63 4.20 -12.84
N SER A 238 -20.59 3.44 -12.47
CA SER A 238 -20.59 2.62 -11.25
C SER A 238 -19.86 3.29 -10.08
N ALA A 239 -18.92 4.20 -10.37
CA ALA A 239 -18.15 4.91 -9.37
C ALA A 239 -18.90 6.10 -8.75
N LEU A 240 -19.64 6.88 -9.54
CA LEU A 240 -20.38 8.06 -9.06
C LEU A 240 -21.43 7.70 -8.00
N PRO A 241 -22.30 6.68 -8.19
CA PRO A 241 -23.24 6.28 -7.15
C PRO A 241 -22.53 5.80 -5.89
N ARG A 242 -21.43 5.04 -6.00
CA ARG A 242 -20.67 4.55 -4.84
C ARG A 242 -19.99 5.68 -4.08
N ALA A 243 -19.41 6.65 -4.78
CA ALA A 243 -18.84 7.86 -4.19
C ALA A 243 -19.94 8.64 -3.45
N ALA A 244 -21.07 8.90 -4.12
CA ALA A 244 -22.20 9.62 -3.55
C ALA A 244 -22.78 8.90 -2.32
N THR A 245 -22.98 7.57 -2.38
CA THR A 245 -23.45 6.77 -1.24
C THR A 245 -22.45 6.83 -0.08
N ARG A 246 -21.15 6.67 -0.32
CA ARG A 246 -20.14 6.83 0.76
C ARG A 246 -20.15 8.23 1.35
N MET A 247 -20.31 9.26 0.53
CA MET A 247 -20.38 10.65 0.98
C MET A 247 -21.63 10.91 1.85
N VAL A 248 -22.80 10.41 1.44
CA VAL A 248 -24.05 10.50 2.20
C VAL A 248 -23.93 9.75 3.53
N LEU A 249 -23.38 8.53 3.51
CA LEU A 249 -23.15 7.74 4.70
C LEU A 249 -22.18 8.42 5.67
N ALA A 250 -21.06 8.94 5.17
CA ALA A 250 -20.10 9.70 5.96
C ALA A 250 -20.74 10.96 6.58
N ALA A 251 -21.56 11.70 5.83
CA ALA A 251 -22.31 12.85 6.34
C ALA A 251 -23.34 12.47 7.42
N ALA A 252 -23.85 11.24 7.40
CA ALA A 252 -24.75 10.68 8.41
C ALA A 252 -24.01 10.01 9.59
N GLY A 253 -22.67 10.10 9.65
CA GLY A 253 -21.86 9.44 10.67
C GLY A 253 -21.83 7.90 10.56
N ARG A 254 -22.37 7.33 9.48
CA ARG A 254 -22.39 5.89 9.21
C ARG A 254 -21.21 5.55 8.30
N ARG A 255 -20.29 4.69 8.73
CA ARG A 255 -19.24 4.14 7.86
C ARG A 255 -19.67 2.73 7.44
N THR A 256 -19.78 2.48 6.13
CA THR A 256 -20.01 1.13 5.61
C THR A 256 -18.75 0.29 5.82
N ALA A 257 -18.78 -0.58 6.81
CA ALA A 257 -17.83 -1.67 6.96
C ALA A 257 -18.44 -2.90 6.29
N GLY A 258 -18.00 -3.23 5.08
CA GLY A 258 -18.21 -4.58 4.55
C GLY A 258 -17.28 -5.53 5.30
N GLU A 259 -17.78 -6.68 5.73
CA GLU A 259 -17.00 -7.64 6.53
C GLU A 259 -16.13 -8.57 5.68
N GLU A 260 -16.44 -8.68 4.38
CA GLU A 260 -15.79 -9.58 3.44
C GLU A 260 -14.54 -8.99 2.77
N PRO A 261 -13.58 -9.84 2.37
CA PRO A 261 -12.46 -9.42 1.54
C PRO A 261 -12.96 -8.87 0.18
N PRO A 262 -12.25 -7.91 -0.44
CA PRO A 262 -12.65 -7.42 -1.74
C PRO A 262 -12.67 -8.55 -2.77
N ALA A 263 -13.79 -8.75 -3.48
CA ALA A 263 -13.91 -9.76 -4.53
C ALA A 263 -12.82 -9.67 -5.61
N ALA A 264 -12.18 -8.51 -5.73
CA ALA A 264 -11.06 -8.32 -6.64
C ALA A 264 -9.76 -8.99 -6.18
N ALA A 265 -9.50 -9.09 -4.87
CA ALA A 265 -8.36 -9.83 -4.34
C ALA A 265 -8.45 -11.32 -4.73
N GLY A 266 -9.66 -11.91 -4.63
CA GLY A 266 -9.92 -13.27 -5.11
C GLY A 266 -9.68 -13.43 -6.61
N ARG A 267 -10.12 -12.47 -7.44
CA ARG A 267 -9.83 -12.51 -8.89
C ARG A 267 -8.34 -12.40 -9.19
N PHE A 268 -7.62 -11.53 -8.48
CA PHE A 268 -6.18 -11.36 -8.65
C PHE A 268 -5.42 -12.64 -8.33
N ALA A 269 -5.73 -13.24 -7.18
CA ALA A 269 -5.11 -14.49 -6.76
C ALA A 269 -5.38 -15.63 -7.76
N ARG A 270 -6.62 -15.75 -8.26
CA ARG A 270 -6.95 -16.73 -9.31
C ARG A 270 -6.24 -16.48 -10.63
N THR A 271 -6.13 -15.23 -11.07
CA THR A 271 -5.34 -14.92 -12.28
C THR A 271 -3.88 -15.33 -12.09
N LEU A 272 -3.27 -15.06 -10.93
CA LEU A 272 -1.91 -15.57 -10.66
C LEU A 272 -1.85 -17.10 -10.72
N GLU A 273 -2.82 -17.81 -10.16
CA GLU A 273 -2.91 -19.27 -10.20
C GLU A 273 -3.05 -19.82 -11.64
N GLU A 274 -3.90 -19.21 -12.46
CA GLU A 274 -4.12 -19.57 -13.86
C GLU A 274 -2.82 -19.50 -14.68
N TYR A 275 -1.96 -18.53 -14.38
CA TYR A 275 -0.64 -18.36 -15.00
C TYR A 275 0.50 -19.07 -14.24
N GLY A 276 0.19 -20.01 -13.33
CA GLY A 276 1.19 -20.80 -12.61
C GLY A 276 2.06 -20.00 -11.61
N SER A 277 1.61 -18.80 -11.25
CA SER A 277 2.29 -17.85 -10.37
C SER A 277 1.54 -17.61 -9.05
N GLY A 278 0.71 -18.58 -8.64
CA GLY A 278 -0.06 -18.52 -7.40
C GLY A 278 0.81 -18.25 -6.17
N VAL A 279 0.25 -17.57 -5.18
CA VAL A 279 0.92 -17.15 -3.94
C VAL A 279 0.17 -17.68 -2.72
N SER A 280 0.84 -17.78 -1.58
CA SER A 280 0.19 -18.20 -0.34
C SER A 280 -0.62 -17.08 0.32
N TRP A 281 -0.21 -15.82 0.11
CA TRP A 281 -0.77 -14.65 0.78
C TRP A 281 -1.08 -13.49 -0.18
N TYR A 282 -2.26 -12.90 -0.05
CA TYR A 282 -2.63 -11.61 -0.62
C TYR A 282 -2.68 -10.58 0.49
N VAL A 283 -1.82 -9.57 0.45
CA VAL A 283 -1.75 -8.52 1.48
C VAL A 283 -2.22 -7.18 0.91
N SER A 284 -3.14 -6.51 1.62
CA SER A 284 -3.71 -5.23 1.23
C SER A 284 -3.54 -4.15 2.31
N GLY A 285 -3.11 -2.95 1.92
CA GLY A 285 -3.05 -1.77 2.80
C GLY A 285 -4.24 -0.82 2.70
N HIS A 286 -5.37 -1.24 2.12
CA HIS A 286 -6.31 -0.26 1.56
C HIS A 286 -7.38 0.30 2.50
N THR A 287 -8.01 -0.58 3.27
CA THR A 287 -9.34 -0.29 3.82
C THR A 287 -9.29 0.33 5.19
N HIS A 288 -8.09 0.55 5.73
CA HIS A 288 -7.84 0.93 7.11
C HIS A 288 -8.46 -0.05 8.14
N ARG A 289 -8.87 -1.23 7.67
CA ARG A 289 -9.45 -2.30 8.48
C ARG A 289 -8.50 -3.46 8.49
N ALA A 290 -8.00 -3.75 9.68
CA ALA A 290 -7.26 -4.98 9.91
C ALA A 290 -8.23 -6.17 9.73
N LEU A 291 -7.90 -7.07 8.80
CA LEU A 291 -8.72 -8.24 8.46
C LEU A 291 -7.84 -9.41 8.06
N GLU A 292 -8.20 -10.60 8.50
CA GLU A 292 -7.68 -11.87 8.00
C GLU A 292 -8.86 -12.72 7.54
N SER A 293 -8.79 -13.28 6.33
CA SER A 293 -9.89 -14.06 5.74
C SER A 293 -9.35 -15.02 4.69
N GLU A 294 -10.09 -16.07 4.39
CA GLU A 294 -9.89 -16.87 3.19
C GLU A 294 -10.44 -16.14 1.96
N LEU A 295 -9.89 -16.44 0.78
CA LEU A 295 -10.43 -16.01 -0.50
C LEU A 295 -11.29 -17.12 -1.10
N GLU A 296 -12.47 -16.77 -1.59
CA GLU A 296 -13.40 -17.75 -2.16
C GLU A 296 -12.79 -18.46 -3.38
N ALA A 297 -12.84 -19.79 -3.36
CA ALA A 297 -12.34 -20.66 -4.43
C ALA A 297 -10.86 -20.44 -4.79
N CYS A 298 -10.04 -20.10 -3.79
CA CYS A 298 -8.60 -19.86 -3.96
C CYS A 298 -7.85 -20.24 -2.66
N PRO A 299 -6.78 -21.05 -2.71
CA PRO A 299 -5.98 -21.39 -1.52
C PRO A 299 -5.21 -20.20 -0.92
N THR A 300 -5.15 -19.06 -1.63
CA THR A 300 -4.49 -17.84 -1.14
C THR A 300 -5.23 -17.25 0.06
N ARG A 301 -4.52 -16.96 1.15
CA ARG A 301 -5.06 -16.28 2.32
C ARG A 301 -5.01 -14.76 2.15
N TYR A 302 -6.07 -14.06 2.53
CA TYR A 302 -6.15 -12.60 2.48
C TYR A 302 -5.82 -11.97 3.84
N LEU A 303 -4.94 -10.98 3.81
CA LEU A 303 -4.64 -10.08 4.92
C LEU A 303 -4.87 -8.64 4.49
N ASN A 304 -5.60 -7.87 5.28
CA ASN A 304 -5.53 -6.42 5.25
C ASN A 304 -4.77 -5.94 6.48
N THR A 305 -3.70 -5.16 6.27
CA THR A 305 -2.81 -4.69 7.34
C THR A 305 -3.48 -3.70 8.29
N GLY A 306 -4.64 -3.14 7.92
CA GLY A 306 -5.30 -2.12 8.72
C GLY A 306 -4.69 -0.75 8.49
N THR A 307 -4.60 0.06 9.54
CA THR A 307 -3.97 1.38 9.48
C THR A 307 -3.21 1.68 10.75
N TRP A 308 -2.15 2.46 10.65
CA TRP A 308 -1.45 3.00 11.81
C TRP A 308 -1.95 4.38 12.21
N CYS A 309 -2.60 5.10 11.30
CA CYS A 309 -3.20 6.40 11.55
C CYS A 309 -4.53 6.29 12.31
N SER A 310 -5.04 7.43 12.75
CA SER A 310 -6.27 7.55 13.54
C SER A 310 -7.55 7.20 12.79
N ASP A 311 -7.51 7.03 11.47
CA ASP A 311 -8.67 6.64 10.67
C ASP A 311 -8.95 5.12 10.70
N VAL A 312 -9.01 4.54 11.88
CA VAL A 312 -9.29 3.11 12.10
C VAL A 312 -10.68 2.74 11.60
N ARG A 313 -10.76 1.65 10.82
CA ARG A 313 -12.02 1.08 10.32
C ARG A 313 -12.12 -0.39 10.74
N GLY A 314 -13.34 -0.88 10.94
CA GLY A 314 -13.57 -2.29 11.34
C GLY A 314 -13.82 -2.50 12.84
N ARG A 315 -13.53 -3.72 13.31
CA ARG A 315 -13.86 -4.19 14.67
C ARG A 315 -12.65 -4.75 15.44
N GLY A 316 -11.44 -4.55 14.94
CA GLY A 316 -10.22 -5.05 15.58
C GLY A 316 -9.88 -4.33 16.90
N PRO A 317 -8.94 -4.89 17.70
CA PRO A 317 -8.42 -4.28 18.92
C PRO A 317 -8.05 -2.80 18.82
N ASP A 318 -7.53 -2.37 17.67
CA ASP A 318 -7.12 -1.00 17.34
C ASP A 318 -8.27 0.02 17.38
N ARG A 319 -9.53 -0.42 17.33
CA ARG A 319 -10.71 0.44 17.48
C ARG A 319 -10.96 0.85 18.93
N LEU A 320 -10.72 -0.05 19.88
CA LEU A 320 -10.91 0.21 21.32
C LEU A 320 -9.64 0.71 21.98
N ASP A 321 -8.49 0.22 21.50
CA ASP A 321 -7.16 0.56 22.00
C ASP A 321 -6.37 1.32 20.93
N ARG A 322 -6.27 2.64 21.09
CA ARG A 322 -5.50 3.51 20.18
C ARG A 322 -3.98 3.21 20.20
N ARG A 323 -3.49 2.40 21.14
CA ARG A 323 -2.09 1.98 21.23
C ARG A 323 -1.83 0.63 20.57
N ALA A 324 -2.86 -0.05 20.03
CA ALA A 324 -2.71 -1.30 19.31
C ALA A 324 -2.57 -1.04 17.80
N PHE A 325 -1.41 -1.32 17.23
CA PHE A 325 -1.08 -1.05 15.82
C PHE A 325 -1.09 -2.36 15.01
N PRO A 326 -1.98 -2.54 14.03
CA PRO A 326 -2.07 -3.76 13.26
C PRO A 326 -0.91 -3.90 12.28
N TYR A 327 -0.40 -5.11 12.09
CA TYR A 327 0.59 -5.44 11.08
C TYR A 327 0.47 -6.91 10.70
N ALA A 328 0.83 -7.28 9.47
CA ALA A 328 0.93 -8.67 9.07
C ALA A 328 2.35 -9.18 9.27
N VAL A 329 2.49 -10.44 9.68
CA VAL A 329 3.77 -11.16 9.66
C VAL A 329 3.65 -12.41 8.83
N ILE A 330 4.63 -12.67 7.96
CA ILE A 330 4.72 -13.89 7.17
C ILE A 330 6.12 -14.48 7.36
N ASP A 331 6.16 -15.71 7.85
CA ASP A 331 7.35 -16.54 7.99
C ASP A 331 7.46 -17.49 6.81
N VAL A 332 8.64 -17.55 6.20
CA VAL A 332 8.98 -18.49 5.13
C VAL A 332 10.09 -19.41 5.63
N ALA A 333 9.77 -20.69 5.76
CA ALA A 333 10.73 -21.71 6.15
C ALA A 333 11.71 -22.04 5.01
N ARG A 334 12.78 -22.77 5.33
CA ARG A 334 13.84 -23.13 4.35
C ARG A 334 13.33 -24.03 3.22
N ASP A 335 12.29 -24.82 3.49
CA ASP A 335 11.60 -25.67 2.52
C ASP A 335 10.59 -24.90 1.66
N GLY A 336 10.37 -23.62 1.94
CA GLY A 336 9.41 -22.75 1.26
C GLY A 336 8.00 -22.75 1.87
N ALA A 337 7.75 -23.52 2.94
CA ALA A 337 6.47 -23.44 3.64
C ALA A 337 6.26 -22.05 4.23
N THR A 338 5.05 -21.52 4.11
CA THR A 338 4.69 -20.20 4.64
C THR A 338 3.73 -20.31 5.81
N SER A 339 3.90 -19.45 6.81
CA SER A 339 3.00 -19.32 7.97
C SER A 339 2.94 -17.86 8.40
N GLY A 340 1.98 -17.47 9.23
CA GLY A 340 1.82 -16.08 9.59
C GLY A 340 0.38 -15.69 9.86
N GLY A 341 0.14 -14.38 9.84
CA GLY A 341 -1.18 -13.80 10.04
C GLY A 341 -1.10 -12.35 10.50
N LEU A 342 -2.27 -11.80 10.81
CA LEU A 342 -2.43 -10.45 11.33
C LEU A 342 -2.13 -10.40 12.84
N ARG A 343 -1.40 -9.36 13.26
CA ARG A 343 -0.97 -9.13 14.64
C ARG A 343 -1.16 -7.67 15.04
N TYR A 344 -1.16 -7.41 16.34
CA TYR A 344 -1.20 -6.07 16.90
C TYR A 344 0.02 -5.78 17.77
N TRP A 345 0.76 -4.75 17.45
CA TRP A 345 1.89 -4.31 18.26
C TRP A 345 1.47 -3.21 19.24
N ARG A 346 2.08 -3.19 20.44
CA ARG A 346 1.86 -2.16 21.45
C ARG A 346 3.16 -1.53 21.93
N PRO A 347 3.24 -0.20 22.07
CA PRO A 347 4.40 0.50 22.63
C PRO A 347 4.80 0.04 24.04
N ASP A 348 3.83 -0.34 24.88
CA ASP A 348 4.06 -0.58 26.31
C ASP A 348 4.37 -2.05 26.67
N GLY A 349 4.62 -2.92 25.69
CA GLY A 349 5.09 -4.29 25.94
C GLY A 349 3.99 -5.36 26.12
N GLY A 350 2.73 -5.04 25.83
CA GLY A 350 1.71 -6.08 25.67
C GLY A 350 2.01 -6.92 24.43
N SER A 351 2.35 -8.20 24.61
CA SER A 351 2.60 -9.17 23.54
C SER A 351 1.52 -9.06 22.45
N ALA A 352 1.91 -9.29 21.19
CA ALA A 352 0.97 -9.31 20.08
C ALA A 352 -0.15 -10.32 20.36
N VAL A 353 -1.37 -9.81 20.55
CA VAL A 353 -2.56 -10.65 20.74
C VAL A 353 -3.07 -10.99 19.33
N PRO A 354 -3.33 -12.27 19.02
CA PRO A 354 -4.00 -12.66 17.78
C PRO A 354 -5.36 -11.97 17.65
N VAL A 355 -5.83 -11.75 16.42
CA VAL A 355 -7.19 -11.27 16.18
C VAL A 355 -8.15 -12.35 16.69
N PRO A 356 -9.13 -12.04 17.58
CA PRO A 356 -10.16 -13.01 17.94
C PRO A 356 -11.01 -13.35 16.71
N GLU A 357 -11.33 -14.64 16.54
CA GLU A 357 -12.17 -15.20 15.45
C GLU A 357 -13.53 -14.50 15.29
#